data_AF-K2R1M1-F1
#
_entry.id   AF-K2R1M1-F1
#
_cell.length_a   1.000
_cell.length_b   1.000
_cell.length_c   1.000
_cell.angle_alpha   90.00
_cell.angle_beta   90.00
_cell.angle_gamma   90.00
#
_symmetry.space_group_name_H-M   'P 1'
#
loop_
_entity.id
_entity.type
_entity.pdbx_description
1 polymer ?
#
loop_
_entity_poly.entity_id
_entity_poly.type
_entity_poly.pdbx_seq_one_letter_code
_entity_poly.pdbx_strand_id
1 'polypeptide(L)'
;MRQTFDSCGKENNVRHMVLEDILVLIRGYCRYIANITPDCVFSLVETSSTLSLDVLRSFLSQHILFRPSFAIHFGPGGLIFNLEFHITFFALREGSANSDPRSVRGRRLRSTRLLPLSDGRELYFHECQISLLVTGVDEWVWTGYCFVDSYFGKEEDYEDYFKTTPNDPYGRDPATGGTRWLRYPLWNPREYFLWVLAARVTQATQEWTLLINTFEERMDNYQEERESTNSFIDEPQFPHTEKLTMTVQAIRRLRDTLENLIAAWDAFEGGDVVHLETKGSDEYLRKWGEHLAEARKGISQLRFFRKLLAQKLDLFQSKLDGLVNASALRESATTTRQGENIGILTKMTVLYLPLSLATGVFSMSVIPGEAGHVVALCVSYVLLLTVFLIATVVEARHPRVLNFVFGEGNQE
;
A
#
# COMPACT_ATOMS: atom_id res chain seq x y z
N MET A 1 -56.60 -35.45 40.46
CA MET A 1 -56.76 -34.03 40.07
C MET A 1 -56.06 -33.89 38.73
N ARG A 2 -56.77 -34.19 37.61
CA ARG A 2 -57.36 -33.21 36.67
C ARG A 2 -56.28 -32.23 36.17
N GLN A 3 -55.86 -32.18 34.90
CA GLN A 3 -56.52 -32.30 33.59
C GLN A 3 -55.47 -32.75 32.54
N THR A 4 -55.68 -33.81 31.75
CA THR A 4 -56.27 -33.80 30.38
C THR A 4 -55.78 -32.67 29.47
N PHE A 5 -54.85 -32.97 28.57
CA PHE A 5 -55.00 -32.65 27.14
C PHE A 5 -54.49 -33.83 26.32
N ASP A 6 -55.46 -34.54 25.77
CA ASP A 6 -55.32 -35.68 24.89
C ASP A 6 -55.18 -35.19 23.44
N SER A 7 -54.47 -36.01 22.67
CA SER A 7 -54.71 -36.26 21.24
C SER A 7 -54.11 -35.31 20.18
N CYS A 8 -52.98 -35.79 19.64
CA CYS A 8 -52.84 -36.25 18.26
C CYS A 8 -52.85 -35.21 17.12
N GLY A 9 -51.69 -35.10 16.44
CA GLY A 9 -51.62 -34.52 15.10
C GLY A 9 -50.31 -33.85 14.67
N LYS A 10 -49.22 -33.86 15.46
CA LYS A 10 -47.99 -33.12 15.11
C LYS A 10 -46.65 -33.88 15.19
N GLU A 11 -46.64 -35.18 15.47
CA GLU A 11 -45.37 -35.94 15.56
C GLU A 11 -44.74 -36.30 14.20
N ASN A 12 -45.51 -36.32 13.11
CA ASN A 12 -44.95 -36.64 11.79
C ASN A 12 -44.25 -35.46 11.10
N ASN A 13 -44.62 -34.21 11.45
CA ASN A 13 -44.01 -33.02 10.84
C ASN A 13 -42.70 -32.61 11.52
N VAL A 14 -42.57 -32.86 12.83
CA VAL A 14 -41.33 -32.58 13.57
C VAL A 14 -40.24 -33.60 13.22
N ARG A 15 -40.60 -34.87 12.97
CA ARG A 15 -39.63 -35.88 12.51
C ARG A 15 -39.14 -35.63 11.08
N HIS A 16 -39.98 -35.10 10.20
CA HIS A 16 -39.57 -34.73 8.84
C HIS A 16 -38.67 -33.49 8.81
N MET A 17 -38.96 -32.48 9.65
CA MET A 17 -38.13 -31.28 9.76
C MET A 17 -36.75 -31.59 10.36
N VAL A 18 -36.69 -32.44 11.40
CA VAL A 18 -35.42 -32.86 12.02
C VAL A 18 -34.60 -33.76 11.08
N LEU A 19 -35.24 -34.60 10.25
CA LEU A 19 -34.51 -35.43 9.26
C LEU A 19 -34.01 -34.62 8.07
N GLU A 20 -34.75 -33.63 7.59
CA GLU A 20 -34.24 -32.73 6.55
C GLU A 20 -33.16 -31.79 7.09
N ASP A 21 -33.28 -31.27 8.30
CA ASP A 21 -32.24 -30.46 8.94
C ASP A 21 -30.97 -31.29 9.24
N ILE A 22 -31.11 -32.57 9.62
CA ILE A 22 -29.98 -33.50 9.81
C ILE A 22 -29.38 -33.94 8.45
N LEU A 23 -30.18 -34.09 7.40
CA LEU A 23 -29.68 -34.39 6.04
C LEU A 23 -29.00 -33.17 5.39
N VAL A 24 -29.45 -31.95 5.73
CA VAL A 24 -28.78 -30.68 5.39
C VAL A 24 -27.45 -30.54 6.15
N LEU A 25 -27.36 -31.05 7.39
CA LEU A 25 -26.12 -31.14 8.16
C LEU A 25 -25.09 -32.14 7.59
N ILE A 26 -25.49 -33.06 6.70
CA ILE A 26 -24.62 -34.13 6.17
C ILE A 26 -24.05 -33.80 4.78
N ARG A 27 -24.51 -32.74 4.10
CA ARG A 27 -24.08 -32.43 2.72
C ARG A 27 -23.47 -31.04 2.60
N GLY A 28 -22.19 -30.97 2.25
CA GLY A 28 -21.47 -29.80 1.72
C GLY A 28 -21.91 -28.44 2.27
N TYR A 29 -21.49 -28.09 3.49
CA TYR A 29 -21.75 -26.77 4.08
C TYR A 29 -20.48 -25.91 4.08
N CYS A 30 -20.59 -24.66 3.61
CA CYS A 30 -19.53 -23.67 3.64
C CYS A 30 -19.71 -22.73 4.83
N ARG A 31 -18.71 -22.68 5.72
CA ARG A 31 -18.67 -21.77 6.86
C ARG A 31 -18.08 -20.43 6.41
N TYR A 32 -18.90 -19.39 6.39
CA TYR A 32 -18.46 -18.03 6.11
C TYR A 32 -18.04 -17.31 7.40
N ILE A 33 -16.88 -16.66 7.37
CA ILE A 33 -16.33 -15.92 8.52
C ILE A 33 -15.80 -14.59 8.01
N ALA A 34 -16.55 -13.52 8.32
CA ALA A 34 -16.08 -12.16 8.13
C ALA A 34 -15.08 -11.79 9.24
N ASN A 35 -13.99 -11.12 8.86
CA ASN A 35 -12.99 -10.54 9.76
C ASN A 35 -12.51 -11.51 10.86
N ILE A 36 -11.93 -12.64 10.46
CA ILE A 36 -11.53 -13.72 11.37
C ILE A 36 -10.78 -13.22 12.63
N THR A 37 -11.31 -13.57 13.82
CA THR A 37 -10.75 -13.19 15.12
C THR A 37 -10.00 -14.36 15.77
N PRO A 38 -9.16 -14.13 16.78
CA PRO A 38 -8.51 -15.21 17.54
C PRO A 38 -9.49 -16.24 18.10
N ASP A 39 -10.66 -15.80 18.57
CA ASP A 39 -11.71 -16.69 19.11
C ASP A 39 -12.32 -17.57 18.01
N CYS A 40 -12.52 -17.02 16.80
CA CYS A 40 -12.93 -17.81 15.64
C CYS A 40 -11.88 -18.87 15.29
N VAL A 41 -10.60 -18.49 15.27
CA VAL A 41 -9.50 -19.43 14.99
C VAL A 41 -9.47 -20.56 16.01
N PHE A 42 -9.57 -20.23 17.31
CA PHE A 42 -9.59 -21.21 18.39
C PHE A 42 -10.76 -22.18 18.22
N SER A 43 -11.97 -21.66 18.01
CA SER A 43 -13.18 -22.46 17.83
C SER A 43 -13.09 -23.38 16.61
N LEU A 44 -12.50 -22.91 15.50
CA LEU A 44 -12.29 -23.72 14.30
C LEU A 44 -11.31 -24.85 14.56
N VAL A 45 -10.20 -24.59 15.24
CA VAL A 45 -9.18 -25.60 15.53
C VAL A 45 -9.72 -26.66 16.49
N GLU A 46 -10.45 -26.27 17.54
CA GLU A 46 -11.04 -27.22 18.49
C GLU A 46 -12.13 -28.11 17.86
N THR A 47 -12.88 -27.58 16.90
CA THR A 47 -13.99 -28.31 16.25
C THR A 47 -13.59 -29.07 15.00
N SER A 48 -12.33 -28.96 14.56
CA SER A 48 -11.83 -29.62 13.36
C SER A 48 -11.43 -31.07 13.62
N SER A 49 -11.64 -31.93 12.61
CA SER A 49 -11.15 -33.31 12.69
C SER A 49 -9.62 -33.33 12.65
N THR A 50 -9.00 -34.34 13.28
CA THR A 50 -7.54 -34.50 13.26
C THR A 50 -6.99 -34.63 11.85
N LEU A 51 -7.79 -35.14 10.91
CA LEU A 51 -7.45 -35.28 9.49
C LEU A 51 -7.41 -33.94 8.74
N SER A 52 -8.24 -32.96 9.12
CA SER A 52 -8.28 -31.64 8.47
C SER A 52 -7.41 -30.58 9.16
N LEU A 53 -6.87 -30.88 10.35
CA LEU A 53 -6.12 -29.92 11.16
C LEU A 53 -4.88 -29.35 10.46
N ASP A 54 -4.09 -30.19 9.77
CA ASP A 54 -2.88 -29.72 9.09
C ASP A 54 -3.20 -28.81 7.91
N VAL A 55 -4.24 -29.16 7.14
CA VAL A 55 -4.73 -28.35 6.02
C VAL A 55 -5.27 -27.01 6.54
N LEU A 56 -6.11 -27.05 7.58
CA LEU A 56 -6.67 -25.83 8.17
C LEU A 56 -5.58 -24.93 8.74
N ARG A 57 -4.53 -25.48 9.35
CA ARG A 57 -3.39 -24.71 9.85
C ARG A 57 -2.66 -24.00 8.73
N SER A 58 -2.41 -24.69 7.61
CA SER A 58 -1.79 -24.09 6.42
C SER A 58 -2.67 -22.97 5.86
N PHE A 59 -3.96 -23.23 5.67
CA PHE A 59 -4.95 -22.27 5.17
C PHE A 59 -5.03 -21.01 6.05
N LEU A 60 -5.10 -21.17 7.37
CA LEU A 60 -5.06 -20.07 8.33
C LEU A 60 -3.77 -19.27 8.23
N SER A 61 -2.62 -19.95 8.09
CA SER A 61 -1.33 -19.29 7.93
C SER A 61 -1.28 -18.43 6.67
N GLN A 62 -1.77 -18.93 5.53
CA GLN A 62 -1.80 -18.17 4.28
C GLN A 62 -2.73 -16.94 4.38
N HIS A 63 -3.88 -17.09 5.04
CA HIS A 63 -4.80 -15.97 5.29
C HIS A 63 -4.19 -14.92 6.23
N ILE A 64 -3.63 -15.33 7.38
CA ILE A 64 -3.05 -14.40 8.35
C ILE A 64 -1.86 -13.64 7.75
N LEU A 65 -1.00 -14.33 6.97
CA LEU A 65 0.21 -13.75 6.39
C LEU A 65 -0.01 -12.92 5.12
N PHE A 66 -1.26 -12.75 4.68
CA PHE A 66 -1.59 -11.99 3.46
C PHE A 66 -0.92 -12.54 2.20
N ARG A 67 -0.91 -13.86 2.06
CA ARG A 67 -0.25 -14.54 0.94
C ARG A 67 -1.26 -15.01 -0.09
N PRO A 68 -1.15 -14.58 -1.36
CA PRO A 68 -1.96 -15.14 -2.42
C PRO A 68 -1.52 -16.56 -2.73
N SER A 69 -2.49 -17.41 -3.08
CA SER A 69 -2.27 -18.81 -3.41
C SER A 69 -3.51 -19.34 -4.12
N PHE A 70 -3.33 -20.23 -5.07
CA PHE A 70 -4.38 -21.03 -5.68
C PHE A 70 -3.81 -22.43 -5.77
N ALA A 71 -4.50 -23.41 -5.21
CA ALA A 71 -3.93 -24.73 -5.12
C ALA A 71 -4.97 -25.84 -5.05
N ILE A 72 -4.59 -26.98 -5.64
CA ILE A 72 -5.31 -28.24 -5.49
C ILE A 72 -4.33 -29.27 -4.96
N HIS A 73 -4.64 -29.79 -3.77
CA HIS A 73 -3.77 -30.72 -3.08
C HIS A 73 -4.55 -31.93 -2.59
N PHE A 74 -3.93 -33.10 -2.71
CA PHE A 74 -4.46 -34.34 -2.18
C PHE A 74 -3.70 -34.72 -0.92
N GLY A 75 -4.43 -34.99 0.16
CA GLY A 75 -3.88 -35.44 1.43
C GLY A 75 -3.18 -36.79 1.33
N PRO A 76 -2.55 -37.26 2.42
CA PRO A 76 -1.84 -38.53 2.44
C PRO A 76 -2.68 -39.69 1.90
N GLY A 77 -2.14 -40.40 0.90
CA GLY A 77 -2.82 -41.53 0.26
C GLY A 77 -3.99 -41.16 -0.65
N GLY A 78 -4.20 -39.87 -0.97
CA GLY A 78 -5.31 -39.40 -1.80
C GLY A 78 -6.68 -39.46 -1.13
N LEU A 79 -6.70 -39.62 0.20
CA LEU A 79 -7.93 -39.82 0.98
C LEU A 79 -8.76 -38.55 1.18
N ILE A 80 -8.13 -37.39 1.04
CA ILE A 80 -8.76 -36.09 1.22
C ILE A 80 -8.34 -35.20 0.06
N PHE A 81 -9.28 -34.53 -0.58
CA PHE A 81 -8.97 -33.47 -1.52
C PHE A 81 -9.06 -32.11 -0.83
N ASN A 82 -8.26 -31.15 -1.30
CA ASN A 82 -8.26 -29.78 -0.83
C ASN A 82 -8.21 -28.88 -2.06
N LEU A 83 -9.22 -28.03 -2.21
CA LEU A 83 -9.28 -26.96 -3.20
C LEU A 83 -9.20 -25.66 -2.42
N GLU A 84 -8.14 -24.90 -2.59
CA GLU A 84 -7.96 -23.64 -1.86
C GLU A 84 -7.56 -22.49 -2.76
N PHE A 85 -8.01 -21.30 -2.38
CA PHE A 85 -7.47 -20.07 -2.93
C PHE A 85 -7.44 -18.96 -1.88
N HIS A 86 -6.57 -18.00 -2.15
CA HIS A 86 -6.33 -16.80 -1.38
C HIS A 86 -6.15 -15.64 -2.37
N ILE A 87 -7.16 -14.79 -2.49
CA ILE A 87 -7.16 -13.62 -3.37
C ILE A 87 -6.88 -12.39 -2.53
N THR A 88 -5.69 -11.80 -2.70
CA THR A 88 -5.29 -10.55 -2.05
C THR A 88 -5.59 -9.35 -2.96
N PHE A 89 -6.24 -8.33 -2.43
CA PHE A 89 -6.61 -7.12 -3.17
C PHE A 89 -6.67 -5.90 -2.25
N PHE A 90 -6.94 -4.74 -2.83
CA PHE A 90 -7.16 -3.51 -2.08
C PHE A 90 -8.53 -2.92 -2.39
N ALA A 91 -9.20 -2.46 -1.34
CA ALA A 91 -10.49 -1.78 -1.43
C ALA A 91 -10.32 -0.27 -1.22
N LEU A 92 -10.83 0.55 -2.16
CA LEU A 92 -10.79 2.02 -2.06
C LEU A 92 -12.05 2.56 -1.36
N ARG A 93 -11.89 3.32 -0.28
CA ARG A 93 -13.00 3.93 0.46
C ARG A 93 -12.75 5.42 0.70
N GLU A 94 -13.82 6.19 0.71
CA GLU A 94 -13.83 7.60 1.08
C GLU A 94 -14.18 7.76 2.56
N GLY A 95 -13.60 8.76 3.22
CA GLY A 95 -13.92 9.09 4.61
C GLY A 95 -12.81 8.72 5.58
N SER A 96 -13.15 8.19 6.75
CA SER A 96 -12.17 7.97 7.83
C SER A 96 -11.27 6.75 7.59
N ALA A 97 -10.05 6.82 8.13
CA ALA A 97 -9.09 5.70 8.18
C ALA A 97 -9.60 4.55 9.07
N ASN A 98 -10.57 3.79 8.59
CA ASN A 98 -11.08 2.60 9.25
C ASN A 98 -9.93 1.61 9.38
N SER A 99 -9.49 1.45 10.62
CA SER A 99 -8.31 0.67 10.97
C SER A 99 -8.75 -0.73 11.35
N ASP A 100 -8.06 -1.75 10.87
CA ASP A 100 -8.34 -3.13 11.26
C ASP A 100 -8.17 -3.29 12.80
N PRO A 101 -9.24 -3.69 13.53
CA PRO A 101 -9.16 -3.89 14.98
C PRO A 101 -8.32 -5.12 15.34
N ARG A 102 -8.08 -6.03 14.40
CA ARG A 102 -7.34 -7.28 14.64
C ARG A 102 -5.84 -7.00 14.63
N SER A 103 -5.12 -7.58 15.58
CA SER A 103 -3.66 -7.46 15.66
C SER A 103 -2.99 -8.78 16.01
N VAL A 104 -1.78 -8.97 15.46
CA VAL A 104 -0.90 -10.12 15.72
C VAL A 104 0.45 -9.55 16.15
N ARG A 105 0.91 -9.92 17.36
CA ARG A 105 2.18 -9.45 17.93
C ARG A 105 2.33 -7.92 17.92
N GLY A 106 1.24 -7.21 18.24
CA GLY A 106 1.22 -5.74 18.29
C GLY A 106 1.19 -5.04 16.93
N ARG A 107 1.15 -5.77 15.82
CA ARG A 107 0.95 -5.21 14.47
C ARG A 107 -0.47 -5.50 14.00
N ARG A 108 -1.11 -4.53 13.36
CA ARG A 108 -2.43 -4.73 12.74
C ARG A 108 -2.35 -5.83 11.69
N LEU A 109 -3.40 -6.64 11.60
CA LEU A 109 -3.46 -7.75 10.66
C LEU A 109 -3.50 -7.28 9.21
N ARG A 110 -4.25 -6.20 8.95
CA ARG A 110 -4.32 -5.51 7.65
C ARG A 110 -3.96 -4.04 7.80
N SER A 111 -3.35 -3.48 6.75
CA SER A 111 -3.02 -2.07 6.69
C SER A 111 -4.06 -1.25 5.92
N THR A 112 -4.30 -0.05 6.45
CA THR A 112 -5.07 1.02 5.80
C THR A 112 -4.10 2.16 5.51
N ARG A 113 -4.14 2.71 4.29
CA ARG A 113 -3.26 3.81 3.89
C ARG A 113 -4.02 4.86 3.09
N LEU A 114 -3.64 6.11 3.25
CA LEU A 114 -4.14 7.21 2.44
C LEU A 114 -3.61 7.05 1.01
N LEU A 115 -4.49 7.22 0.02
CA LEU A 115 -4.13 7.30 -1.38
C LEU A 115 -3.42 8.64 -1.65
N PRO A 116 -2.16 8.63 -2.14
CA PRO A 116 -1.41 9.85 -2.41
C PRO A 116 -2.09 10.76 -3.44
N LEU A 117 -1.55 11.98 -3.58
CA LEU A 117 -2.00 12.99 -4.54
C LEU A 117 -3.49 13.35 -4.34
N SER A 118 -3.85 13.77 -3.12
CA SER A 118 -5.22 14.16 -2.79
C SER A 118 -5.68 15.36 -3.64
N ASP A 119 -6.89 15.24 -4.14
CA ASP A 119 -7.69 16.21 -4.91
C ASP A 119 -8.73 16.93 -4.02
N GLY A 120 -8.51 16.94 -2.70
CA GLY A 120 -9.48 17.43 -1.72
C GLY A 120 -10.39 16.34 -1.15
N ARG A 121 -10.34 15.11 -1.70
CA ARG A 121 -10.98 13.93 -1.10
C ARG A 121 -9.96 13.07 -0.37
N GLU A 122 -10.27 12.70 0.86
CA GLU A 122 -9.50 11.71 1.60
C GLU A 122 -9.97 10.31 1.23
N LEU A 123 -9.18 9.66 0.37
CA LEU A 123 -9.43 8.30 -0.07
C LEU A 123 -8.39 7.38 0.56
N TYR A 124 -8.85 6.29 1.13
CA TYR A 124 -8.01 5.27 1.76
C TYR A 124 -8.13 3.96 1.00
N PHE A 125 -7.01 3.27 0.83
CA PHE A 125 -7.00 1.90 0.31
C PHE A 125 -6.67 0.93 1.45
N HIS A 126 -7.49 -0.12 1.56
CA HIS A 126 -7.48 -1.10 2.63
C HIS A 126 -7.00 -2.45 2.11
N GLU A 127 -6.06 -3.09 2.80
CA GLU A 127 -5.67 -4.47 2.48
C GLU A 127 -6.81 -5.44 2.77
N CYS A 128 -7.15 -6.25 1.78
CA CYS A 128 -8.27 -7.19 1.84
C CYS A 128 -7.84 -8.54 1.30
N GLN A 129 -8.31 -9.61 1.93
CA GLN A 129 -8.11 -10.96 1.43
C GLN A 129 -9.42 -11.75 1.50
N ILE A 130 -9.72 -12.44 0.41
CA ILE A 130 -10.76 -13.47 0.36
C ILE A 130 -10.04 -14.81 0.29
N SER A 131 -10.43 -15.76 1.13
CA SER A 131 -9.84 -17.10 1.15
C SER A 131 -10.92 -18.14 1.20
N LEU A 132 -10.80 -19.17 0.37
CA LEU A 132 -11.71 -20.31 0.35
C LEU A 132 -10.89 -21.59 0.49
N LEU A 133 -11.34 -22.49 1.36
CA LEU A 133 -10.88 -23.87 1.44
C LEU A 133 -12.09 -24.78 1.30
N VAL A 134 -12.06 -25.67 0.32
CA VAL A 134 -13.03 -26.76 0.15
C VAL A 134 -12.26 -28.06 0.35
N THR A 135 -12.56 -28.78 1.43
CA THR A 135 -11.87 -30.01 1.81
C THR A 135 -12.85 -31.14 2.11
N GLY A 136 -12.53 -32.36 1.70
CA GLY A 136 -13.44 -33.49 1.87
C GLY A 136 -12.84 -34.81 1.45
N VAL A 137 -13.56 -35.89 1.73
CA VAL A 137 -13.17 -37.25 1.31
C VAL A 137 -13.60 -37.49 -0.14
N ASP A 138 -14.80 -37.02 -0.50
CA ASP A 138 -15.38 -37.16 -1.83
C ASP A 138 -16.39 -36.04 -2.15
N GLU A 139 -17.06 -36.16 -3.30
CA GLU A 139 -18.03 -35.16 -3.77
C GLU A 139 -19.29 -35.05 -2.89
N TRP A 140 -19.52 -35.99 -1.99
CA TRP A 140 -20.70 -36.05 -1.12
C TRP A 140 -20.40 -35.54 0.29
N VAL A 141 -19.17 -35.77 0.77
CA VAL A 141 -18.74 -35.44 2.13
C VAL A 141 -17.57 -34.46 2.08
N TRP A 142 -17.92 -33.18 2.10
CA TRP A 142 -16.95 -32.07 2.10
C TRP A 142 -17.43 -30.90 2.97
N THR A 143 -16.49 -30.04 3.34
CA THR A 143 -16.71 -28.83 4.13
C THR A 143 -15.97 -27.66 3.48
N GLY A 144 -16.66 -26.53 3.41
CA GLY A 144 -16.09 -25.26 2.95
C GLY A 144 -15.75 -24.33 4.11
N TYR A 145 -14.69 -23.55 3.98
CA TYR A 145 -14.36 -22.42 4.85
C TYR A 145 -14.11 -21.20 3.97
N CYS A 146 -14.85 -20.12 4.17
CA CYS A 146 -14.68 -18.87 3.44
C CYS A 146 -14.36 -17.74 4.41
N PHE A 147 -13.15 -17.20 4.33
CA PHE A 147 -12.71 -16.07 5.15
C PHE A 147 -12.67 -14.81 4.31
N VAL A 148 -13.30 -13.75 4.79
CA VAL A 148 -13.35 -12.48 4.05
C VAL A 148 -13.02 -11.31 4.97
N ASP A 149 -12.07 -10.50 4.54
CA ASP A 149 -11.77 -9.21 5.19
C ASP A 149 -12.77 -8.14 4.72
N SER A 150 -13.59 -7.65 5.64
CA SER A 150 -14.63 -6.63 5.41
C SER A 150 -14.62 -5.48 6.42
N TYR A 151 -13.57 -5.36 7.25
CA TYR A 151 -13.43 -4.37 8.34
C TYR A 151 -13.57 -2.89 7.92
N PHE A 152 -13.53 -2.60 6.62
CA PHE A 152 -13.70 -1.28 6.03
C PHE A 152 -15.15 -0.97 5.60
N GLY A 153 -16.12 -1.87 5.85
CA GLY A 153 -17.56 -1.55 5.87
C GLY A 153 -18.29 -1.51 4.51
N LYS A 154 -17.85 -2.26 3.48
CA LYS A 154 -18.61 -2.38 2.21
C LYS A 154 -19.22 -3.75 1.97
N GLU A 155 -18.66 -4.82 2.52
CA GLU A 155 -19.35 -6.11 2.45
C GLU A 155 -20.51 -6.04 3.43
N GLU A 156 -21.69 -6.45 2.97
CA GLU A 156 -22.88 -6.61 3.77
C GLU A 156 -22.54 -7.37 5.07
N ASP A 157 -23.19 -7.03 6.19
CA ASP A 157 -23.00 -7.82 7.42
C ASP A 157 -23.30 -9.29 7.06
N TYR A 158 -22.58 -10.26 7.62
CA TYR A 158 -22.79 -11.65 7.22
C TYR A 158 -24.26 -12.07 7.38
N GLU A 159 -24.97 -11.44 8.34
CA GLU A 159 -26.40 -11.60 8.56
C GLU A 159 -27.26 -11.14 7.37
N ASP A 160 -26.84 -10.12 6.62
CA ASP A 160 -27.54 -9.63 5.44
C ASP A 160 -27.65 -10.69 4.34
N TYR A 161 -26.62 -11.50 4.16
CA TYR A 161 -26.67 -12.63 3.21
C TYR A 161 -27.75 -13.65 3.60
N PHE A 162 -28.03 -13.79 4.90
CA PHE A 162 -29.04 -14.70 5.41
C PHE A 162 -30.40 -14.02 5.65
N LYS A 163 -30.55 -12.71 5.35
CA LYS A 163 -31.82 -12.00 5.54
C LYS A 163 -32.87 -12.56 4.58
N THR A 164 -33.87 -13.22 5.17
CA THR A 164 -35.01 -13.72 4.44
C THR A 164 -36.01 -12.59 4.17
N THR A 165 -36.45 -12.44 2.92
CA THR A 165 -37.57 -11.56 2.54
C THR A 165 -38.74 -12.41 2.05
N PRO A 166 -39.98 -11.86 1.95
CA PRO A 166 -41.11 -12.61 1.37
C PRO A 166 -40.83 -13.14 -0.04
N ASN A 167 -39.92 -12.50 -0.79
CA ASN A 167 -39.50 -12.91 -2.12
C ASN A 167 -38.23 -13.79 -2.12
N ASP A 168 -37.52 -13.87 -0.99
CA ASP A 168 -36.33 -14.72 -0.80
C ASP A 168 -36.33 -15.34 0.61
N PRO A 169 -36.99 -16.49 0.79
CA PRO A 169 -37.08 -17.12 2.12
C PRO A 169 -35.83 -17.92 2.51
N TYR A 170 -34.80 -18.02 1.64
CA TYR A 170 -33.61 -18.85 1.89
C TYR A 170 -32.33 -18.04 2.09
N GLY A 171 -32.29 -16.80 1.59
CA GLY A 171 -31.08 -15.99 1.59
C GLY A 171 -30.12 -16.38 0.46
N ARG A 172 -28.94 -15.79 0.52
CA ARG A 172 -27.90 -15.90 -0.50
C ARG A 172 -26.62 -16.49 0.07
N ASP A 173 -25.85 -17.14 -0.80
CA ASP A 173 -24.57 -17.72 -0.43
C ASP A 173 -23.54 -16.60 -0.20
N PRO A 174 -23.08 -16.41 1.05
CA PRO A 174 -22.08 -15.39 1.34
C PRO A 174 -20.75 -15.72 0.68
N ALA A 175 -20.38 -16.99 0.45
CA ALA A 175 -19.11 -17.33 -0.18
C ALA A 175 -19.02 -16.80 -1.62
N THR A 176 -20.15 -16.74 -2.35
CA THR A 176 -20.19 -16.17 -3.71
C THR A 176 -20.38 -14.66 -3.74
N GLY A 177 -20.31 -13.99 -2.58
CA GLY A 177 -20.60 -12.56 -2.45
C GLY A 177 -22.08 -12.23 -2.66
N GLY A 178 -22.99 -13.18 -2.36
CA GLY A 178 -24.43 -12.98 -2.51
C GLY A 178 -24.93 -13.06 -3.95
N THR A 179 -24.16 -13.63 -4.88
CA THR A 179 -24.57 -13.81 -6.28
C THR A 179 -25.48 -15.03 -6.49
N ARG A 180 -25.52 -15.95 -5.53
CA ARG A 180 -26.27 -17.21 -5.64
C ARG A 180 -27.27 -17.36 -4.50
N TRP A 181 -28.44 -17.91 -4.79
CA TRP A 181 -29.47 -18.22 -3.81
C TRP A 181 -29.18 -19.54 -3.10
N LEU A 182 -29.34 -19.58 -1.77
CA LEU A 182 -29.17 -20.80 -0.97
C LEU A 182 -30.21 -21.88 -1.28
N ARG A 183 -31.35 -21.50 -1.89
CA ARG A 183 -32.37 -22.44 -2.39
C ARG A 183 -31.83 -23.45 -3.42
N TYR A 184 -30.77 -23.09 -4.14
CA TYR A 184 -30.20 -23.90 -5.22
C TYR A 184 -28.72 -24.24 -4.91
N PRO A 185 -28.46 -25.08 -3.90
CA PRO A 185 -27.11 -25.40 -3.47
C PRO A 185 -26.33 -26.14 -4.56
N LEU A 186 -25.02 -25.89 -4.62
CA LEU A 186 -24.07 -26.65 -5.44
C LEU A 186 -23.49 -27.76 -4.59
N TRP A 187 -23.84 -29.01 -4.93
CA TRP A 187 -23.37 -30.16 -4.19
C TRP A 187 -21.97 -30.61 -4.61
N ASN A 188 -21.59 -30.39 -5.87
CA ASN A 188 -20.28 -30.78 -6.35
C ASN A 188 -19.21 -29.76 -5.84
N PRO A 189 -18.17 -30.21 -5.11
CA PRO A 189 -17.19 -29.32 -4.50
C PRO A 189 -16.34 -28.57 -5.54
N ARG A 190 -16.09 -29.17 -6.71
CA ARG A 190 -15.32 -28.54 -7.80
C ARG A 190 -16.14 -27.45 -8.48
N GLU A 191 -17.41 -27.72 -8.76
CA GLU A 191 -18.33 -26.70 -9.29
C GLU A 191 -18.49 -25.54 -8.30
N TYR A 192 -18.65 -25.85 -7.01
CA TYR A 192 -18.74 -24.85 -5.95
C TYR A 192 -17.48 -23.98 -5.88
N PHE A 193 -16.29 -24.61 -5.84
CA PHE A 193 -15.01 -23.93 -5.83
C PHE A 193 -14.84 -23.00 -7.04
N LEU A 194 -15.11 -23.48 -8.26
CA LEU A 194 -15.00 -22.70 -9.49
C LEU A 194 -15.95 -21.51 -9.52
N TRP A 195 -17.19 -21.70 -9.07
CA TRP A 195 -18.17 -20.62 -9.01
C TRP A 195 -17.73 -19.52 -8.04
N VAL A 196 -17.34 -19.91 -6.83
CA VAL A 196 -16.89 -18.97 -5.80
C VAL A 196 -15.61 -18.28 -6.24
N LEU A 197 -14.67 -19.00 -6.86
CA LEU A 197 -13.46 -18.45 -7.46
C LEU A 197 -13.78 -17.37 -8.51
N ALA A 198 -14.66 -17.68 -9.48
CA ALA A 198 -15.06 -16.74 -10.51
C ALA A 198 -15.69 -15.48 -9.89
N ALA A 199 -16.66 -15.64 -8.99
CA ALA A 199 -17.33 -14.52 -8.33
C ALA A 199 -16.35 -13.61 -7.55
N ARG A 200 -15.43 -14.22 -6.78
CA ARG A 200 -14.51 -13.48 -5.92
C ARG A 200 -13.32 -12.88 -6.69
N VAL A 201 -12.87 -13.51 -7.78
CA VAL A 201 -11.93 -12.87 -8.73
C VAL A 201 -12.59 -11.65 -9.37
N THR A 202 -13.84 -11.76 -9.85
CA THR A 202 -14.57 -10.62 -10.42
C THR A 202 -14.70 -9.47 -9.41
N GLN A 203 -15.06 -9.77 -8.15
CA GLN A 203 -15.14 -8.77 -7.09
C GLN A 203 -13.78 -8.09 -6.85
N ALA A 204 -12.70 -8.87 -6.71
CA ALA A 204 -11.36 -8.33 -6.52
C ALA A 204 -10.92 -7.45 -7.70
N THR A 205 -11.21 -7.87 -8.94
CA THR A 205 -10.91 -7.09 -10.15
C THR A 205 -11.70 -5.78 -10.19
N GLN A 206 -12.95 -5.75 -9.74
CA GLN A 206 -13.72 -4.51 -9.66
C GLN A 206 -13.13 -3.52 -8.65
N GLU A 207 -12.72 -3.98 -7.47
CA GLU A 207 -12.06 -3.14 -6.46
C GLU A 207 -10.71 -2.61 -6.96
N TRP A 208 -9.92 -3.45 -7.63
CA TRP A 208 -8.69 -3.03 -8.30
C TRP A 208 -8.94 -1.99 -9.39
N THR A 209 -9.99 -2.17 -10.18
CA THR A 209 -10.36 -1.23 -11.25
C THR A 209 -10.67 0.14 -10.69
N LEU A 210 -11.49 0.19 -9.64
CA LEU A 210 -11.83 1.44 -8.97
C LEU A 210 -10.58 2.13 -8.42
N LEU A 211 -9.75 1.39 -7.68
CA LEU A 211 -8.52 1.92 -7.10
C LEU A 211 -7.56 2.48 -8.14
N ILE A 212 -7.28 1.72 -9.20
CA ILE A 212 -6.25 2.07 -10.17
C ILE A 212 -6.71 3.22 -11.05
N ASN A 213 -7.97 3.22 -11.51
CA ASN A 213 -8.49 4.32 -12.31
C ASN A 213 -8.46 5.64 -11.52
N THR A 214 -8.89 5.62 -10.25
CA THR A 214 -8.84 6.82 -9.39
C THR A 214 -7.40 7.27 -9.11
N PHE A 215 -6.48 6.33 -8.91
CA PHE A 215 -5.08 6.69 -8.67
C PHE A 215 -4.39 7.22 -9.94
N GLU A 216 -4.70 6.65 -11.10
CA GLU A 216 -4.24 7.13 -12.39
C GLU A 216 -4.71 8.56 -12.66
N GLU A 217 -6.00 8.84 -12.48
CA GLU A 217 -6.56 10.18 -12.61
C GLU A 217 -5.83 11.20 -11.73
N ARG A 218 -5.57 10.84 -10.46
CA ARG A 218 -4.80 11.70 -9.53
C ARG A 218 -3.36 11.92 -9.98
N MET A 219 -2.72 10.89 -10.54
CA MET A 219 -1.37 11.00 -11.08
C MET A 219 -1.32 11.90 -12.31
N ASP A 220 -2.32 11.82 -13.18
CA ASP A 220 -2.39 12.59 -14.41
C ASP A 220 -2.72 14.07 -14.12
N ASN A 221 -3.70 14.34 -13.25
CA ASN A 221 -4.01 15.70 -12.78
C ASN A 221 -2.78 16.38 -12.16
N TYR A 222 -2.03 15.64 -11.33
CA TYR A 222 -0.80 16.15 -10.74
C TYR A 222 0.29 16.48 -11.78
N GLN A 223 0.34 15.75 -12.90
CA GLN A 223 1.26 16.03 -13.99
C GLN A 223 0.85 17.28 -14.76
N GLU A 224 -0.43 17.40 -15.11
CA GLU A 224 -0.98 18.55 -15.83
C GLU A 224 -0.84 19.85 -15.03
N GLU A 225 -1.13 19.84 -13.73
CA GLU A 225 -0.92 20.98 -12.84
C GLU A 225 0.55 21.43 -12.82
N ARG A 226 1.49 20.49 -12.90
CA ARG A 226 2.92 20.78 -12.87
C ARG A 226 3.45 21.27 -14.21
N GLU A 227 2.91 20.78 -15.32
CA GLU A 227 3.28 21.24 -16.65
C GLU A 227 2.71 22.63 -16.97
N SER A 228 1.51 22.93 -16.47
CA SER A 228 0.88 24.25 -16.61
C SER A 228 1.50 25.31 -15.70
N THR A 229 1.96 24.92 -14.51
CA THR A 229 2.60 25.85 -13.57
C THR A 229 4.10 25.92 -13.87
N ASN A 230 4.51 26.89 -14.70
CA ASN A 230 5.92 27.24 -14.99
C ASN A 230 6.78 27.60 -13.74
N SER A 231 6.24 27.47 -12.52
CA SER A 231 6.88 27.86 -11.25
C SER A 231 7.68 26.74 -10.60
N PHE A 232 8.50 26.00 -11.36
CA PHE A 232 9.47 25.05 -10.80
C PHE A 232 10.46 25.72 -9.82
N ILE A 233 10.49 27.06 -9.77
CA ILE A 233 11.54 27.86 -9.13
C ILE A 233 11.13 28.34 -7.72
N ASP A 234 9.83 28.52 -7.44
CA ASP A 234 9.37 29.27 -6.25
C ASP A 234 8.66 28.45 -5.16
N GLU A 235 8.24 27.21 -5.43
CA GLU A 235 7.58 26.38 -4.41
C GLU A 235 8.63 25.65 -3.54
N PRO A 236 8.44 25.56 -2.20
CA PRO A 236 9.31 24.76 -1.35
C PRO A 236 9.42 23.32 -1.86
N GLN A 237 10.66 22.84 -2.07
CA GLN A 237 10.93 21.53 -2.68
C GLN A 237 10.51 20.33 -1.79
N PHE A 238 10.51 20.52 -0.48
CA PHE A 238 10.20 19.48 0.52
C PHE A 238 8.82 18.81 0.36
N PRO A 239 7.69 19.54 0.31
CA PRO A 239 6.37 18.92 0.13
C PRO A 239 6.22 18.19 -1.22
N HIS A 240 6.99 18.56 -2.24
CA HIS A 240 6.95 17.92 -3.56
C HIS A 240 7.67 16.56 -3.55
N THR A 241 8.88 16.51 -2.99
CA THR A 241 9.64 15.27 -2.82
C THR A 241 8.88 14.26 -1.95
N GLU A 242 8.21 14.73 -0.90
CA GLU A 242 7.39 13.88 -0.03
C GLU A 242 6.22 13.26 -0.80
N LYS A 243 5.44 14.07 -1.53
CA LYS A 243 4.31 13.59 -2.35
C LYS A 243 4.76 12.55 -3.37
N LEU A 244 5.83 12.81 -4.11
CA LEU A 244 6.38 11.86 -5.08
C LEU A 244 6.85 10.57 -4.41
N THR A 245 7.52 10.67 -3.26
CA THR A 245 8.00 9.51 -2.50
C THR A 245 6.82 8.64 -2.05
N MET A 246 5.76 9.25 -1.48
CA MET A 246 4.55 8.54 -1.09
C MET A 246 3.86 7.87 -2.28
N THR A 247 3.77 8.56 -3.42
CA THR A 247 3.23 8.02 -4.68
C THR A 247 4.04 6.81 -5.16
N VAL A 248 5.37 6.92 -5.24
CA VAL A 248 6.24 5.80 -5.64
C VAL A 248 6.09 4.60 -4.70
N GLN A 249 6.02 4.84 -3.39
CA GLN A 249 5.80 3.77 -2.41
C GLN A 249 4.43 3.09 -2.57
N ALA A 250 3.37 3.87 -2.81
CA ALA A 250 2.04 3.33 -3.06
C ALA A 250 2.02 2.48 -4.34
N ILE A 251 2.56 2.99 -5.46
CA ILE A 251 2.62 2.25 -6.74
C ILE A 251 3.39 0.93 -6.57
N ARG A 252 4.56 0.95 -5.92
CA ARG A 252 5.34 -0.27 -5.64
C ARG A 252 4.51 -1.31 -4.90
N ARG A 253 3.85 -0.91 -3.81
CA ARG A 253 3.02 -1.82 -3.01
C ARG A 253 1.89 -2.45 -3.84
N LEU A 254 1.16 -1.64 -4.60
CA LEU A 254 0.05 -2.12 -5.43
C LEU A 254 0.55 -3.09 -6.51
N ARG A 255 1.62 -2.72 -7.22
CA ARG A 255 2.26 -3.55 -8.24
C ARG A 255 2.76 -4.88 -7.68
N ASP A 256 3.48 -4.85 -6.56
CA ASP A 256 4.08 -6.05 -5.97
C ASP A 256 3.00 -7.01 -5.45
N THR A 257 1.87 -6.49 -4.95
CA THR A 257 0.72 -7.31 -4.56
C THR A 257 0.07 -7.99 -5.78
N LEU A 258 -0.11 -7.25 -6.88
CA LEU A 258 -0.60 -7.81 -8.14
C LEU A 258 0.37 -8.86 -8.71
N GLU A 259 1.68 -8.60 -8.67
CA GLU A 259 2.69 -9.54 -9.15
C GLU A 259 2.61 -10.87 -8.42
N ASN A 260 2.54 -10.84 -7.09
CA ASN A 260 2.41 -12.05 -6.28
C ASN A 260 1.11 -12.80 -6.56
N LEU A 261 -0.01 -12.09 -6.73
CA LEU A 261 -1.30 -12.70 -7.05
C LEU A 261 -1.31 -13.35 -8.43
N ILE A 262 -0.77 -12.65 -9.45
CA ILE A 262 -0.67 -13.15 -10.82
C ILE A 262 0.27 -14.35 -10.87
N ALA A 263 1.43 -14.30 -10.19
CA ALA A 263 2.36 -15.42 -10.13
C ALA A 263 1.73 -16.67 -9.48
N ALA A 264 0.96 -16.49 -8.40
CA ALA A 264 0.22 -17.58 -7.77
C ALA A 264 -0.83 -18.18 -8.72
N TRP A 265 -1.55 -17.34 -9.47
CA TRP A 265 -2.50 -17.79 -10.50
C TRP A 265 -1.80 -18.53 -11.63
N ASP A 266 -0.70 -18.00 -12.16
CA ASP A 266 0.03 -18.60 -13.29
C ASP A 266 0.57 -19.99 -12.93
N ALA A 267 1.03 -20.17 -11.69
CA ALA A 267 1.45 -21.49 -11.17
C ALA A 267 0.28 -22.48 -11.11
N PHE A 268 -0.89 -22.03 -10.65
CA PHE A 268 -2.12 -22.83 -10.61
C PHE A 268 -2.63 -23.18 -12.02
N GLU A 269 -2.64 -22.21 -12.93
CA GLU A 269 -3.08 -22.38 -14.32
C GLU A 269 -2.15 -23.33 -15.09
N GLY A 270 -0.85 -23.30 -14.82
CA GLY A 270 0.15 -24.17 -15.46
C GLY A 270 0.21 -25.60 -14.90
N GLY A 271 -0.38 -25.86 -13.73
CA GLY A 271 -0.29 -27.17 -13.05
C GLY A 271 -1.66 -27.69 -12.63
N ASP A 272 -2.23 -27.11 -11.58
CA ASP A 272 -3.35 -27.67 -10.83
C ASP A 272 -4.69 -27.65 -11.57
N VAL A 273 -4.88 -26.74 -12.54
CA VAL A 273 -6.13 -26.64 -13.33
C VAL A 273 -6.51 -27.96 -14.01
N VAL A 274 -5.53 -28.81 -14.34
CA VAL A 274 -5.78 -30.14 -14.92
C VAL A 274 -6.65 -31.03 -14.01
N HIS A 275 -6.59 -30.82 -12.69
CA HIS A 275 -7.39 -31.57 -11.71
C HIS A 275 -8.86 -31.13 -11.67
N LEU A 276 -9.19 -30.00 -12.31
CA LEU A 276 -10.56 -29.52 -12.50
C LEU A 276 -11.19 -30.04 -13.80
N GLU A 277 -10.43 -30.74 -14.65
CA GLU A 277 -10.97 -31.36 -15.85
C GLU A 277 -11.89 -32.54 -15.47
N THR A 278 -13.07 -32.57 -16.08
CA THR A 278 -14.11 -33.58 -15.84
C THR A 278 -14.28 -34.41 -17.10
N LYS A 279 -14.34 -35.74 -16.95
CA LYS A 279 -14.78 -36.68 -18.01
C LYS A 279 -16.31 -36.80 -18.08
N GLY A 280 -17.04 -35.89 -17.43
CA GLY A 280 -18.50 -35.89 -17.33
C GLY A 280 -19.21 -35.41 -18.59
N SER A 281 -20.53 -35.22 -18.49
CA SER A 281 -21.37 -34.67 -19.57
C SER A 281 -20.83 -33.33 -20.09
N ASP A 282 -20.88 -33.14 -21.41
CA ASP A 282 -20.47 -31.92 -22.11
C ASP A 282 -21.03 -30.62 -21.48
N GLU A 283 -22.18 -30.71 -20.82
CA GLU A 283 -22.79 -29.58 -20.10
C GLU A 283 -21.96 -29.11 -18.89
N TYR A 284 -21.42 -30.03 -18.08
CA TYR A 284 -20.58 -29.68 -16.94
C TYR A 284 -19.24 -29.12 -17.39
N LEU A 285 -18.66 -29.71 -18.43
CA LEU A 285 -17.42 -29.22 -19.03
C LEU A 285 -17.59 -27.77 -19.52
N ARG A 286 -18.72 -27.47 -20.17
CA ARG A 286 -19.05 -26.11 -20.61
C ARG A 286 -19.21 -25.14 -19.43
N LYS A 287 -20.04 -25.48 -18.43
CA LYS A 287 -20.28 -24.60 -17.26
C LYS A 287 -19.01 -24.32 -16.47
N TRP A 288 -18.22 -25.35 -16.19
CA TRP A 288 -16.97 -25.21 -15.44
C TRP A 288 -15.94 -24.40 -16.25
N GLY A 289 -15.90 -24.62 -17.57
CA GLY A 289 -15.14 -23.80 -18.50
C GLY A 289 -15.54 -22.33 -18.50
N GLU A 290 -16.84 -22.01 -18.40
CA GLU A 290 -17.36 -20.64 -18.29
C GLU A 290 -16.89 -19.95 -17.00
N HIS A 291 -16.96 -20.63 -15.85
CA HIS A 291 -16.45 -20.08 -14.58
C HIS A 291 -14.95 -19.80 -14.64
N LEU A 292 -14.18 -20.75 -15.17
CA LEU A 292 -12.74 -20.58 -15.30
C LEU A 292 -12.38 -19.49 -16.31
N ALA A 293 -13.14 -19.35 -17.40
CA ALA A 293 -12.97 -18.28 -18.37
C ALA A 293 -13.24 -16.90 -17.76
N GLU A 294 -14.26 -16.77 -16.91
CA GLU A 294 -14.53 -15.51 -16.21
C GLU A 294 -13.41 -15.16 -15.22
N ALA A 295 -12.89 -16.14 -14.48
CA ALA A 295 -11.72 -15.94 -13.62
C ALA A 295 -10.49 -15.50 -14.44
N ARG A 296 -10.20 -16.16 -15.56
CA ARG A 296 -9.10 -15.79 -16.48
C ARG A 296 -9.23 -14.38 -17.04
N LYS A 297 -10.46 -13.95 -17.34
CA LYS A 297 -10.75 -12.58 -17.78
C LYS A 297 -10.40 -11.57 -16.69
N GLY A 298 -10.83 -11.84 -15.45
CA GLY A 298 -10.47 -11.04 -14.29
C GLY A 298 -8.96 -10.92 -14.09
N ILE A 299 -8.23 -12.04 -14.14
CA ILE A 299 -6.76 -12.06 -14.02
C ILE A 299 -6.08 -11.33 -15.18
N SER A 300 -6.60 -11.46 -16.40
CA SER A 300 -6.06 -10.74 -17.57
C SER A 300 -6.15 -9.22 -17.40
N GLN A 301 -7.24 -8.73 -16.79
CA GLN A 301 -7.36 -7.32 -16.42
C GLN A 301 -6.36 -6.91 -15.33
N LEU A 302 -6.13 -7.76 -14.32
CA LEU A 302 -5.09 -7.53 -13.31
C LEU A 302 -3.68 -7.47 -13.93
N ARG A 303 -3.39 -8.28 -14.95
CA ARG A 303 -2.12 -8.21 -15.70
C ARG A 303 -1.96 -6.89 -16.45
N PHE A 304 -3.04 -6.33 -17.00
CA PHE A 304 -3.01 -4.99 -17.60
C PHE A 304 -2.68 -3.93 -16.56
N PHE A 305 -3.36 -3.95 -15.42
CA PHE A 305 -3.11 -3.04 -14.31
C PHE A 305 -1.69 -3.11 -13.76
N ARG A 306 -1.10 -4.30 -13.64
CA ARG A 306 0.31 -4.45 -13.28
C ARG A 306 1.23 -3.71 -14.26
N LYS A 307 1.00 -3.85 -15.57
CA LYS A 307 1.81 -3.17 -16.60
C LYS A 307 1.65 -1.66 -16.51
N LEU A 308 0.44 -1.17 -16.32
CA LEU A 308 0.15 0.25 -16.12
C LEU A 308 0.90 0.82 -14.91
N LEU A 309 0.82 0.13 -13.76
CA LEU A 309 1.53 0.54 -12.55
C LEU A 309 3.06 0.50 -12.73
N ALA A 310 3.60 -0.46 -13.50
CA ALA A 310 5.02 -0.48 -13.83
C ALA A 310 5.43 0.76 -14.64
N GLN A 311 4.66 1.13 -15.67
CA GLN A 311 4.92 2.33 -16.48
C GLN A 311 4.84 3.62 -15.63
N LYS A 312 3.79 3.77 -14.81
CA LYS A 312 3.64 4.93 -13.92
C LYS A 312 4.76 4.95 -12.86
N LEU A 313 5.21 3.79 -12.39
CA LEU A 313 6.33 3.71 -11.44
C LEU A 313 7.61 4.29 -12.03
N ASP A 314 7.99 3.86 -13.24
CA ASP A 314 9.21 4.32 -13.91
C ASP A 314 9.15 5.84 -14.16
N LEU A 315 7.98 6.34 -14.57
CA LEU A 315 7.73 7.76 -14.78
C LEU A 315 7.90 8.59 -13.50
N PHE A 316 7.25 8.18 -12.40
CA PHE A 316 7.33 8.91 -11.13
C PHE A 316 8.69 8.77 -10.44
N GLN A 317 9.38 7.65 -10.62
CA GLN A 317 10.78 7.49 -10.18
C GLN A 317 11.70 8.45 -10.93
N SER A 318 11.60 8.52 -12.26
CA SER A 318 12.38 9.46 -13.07
C SER A 318 12.16 10.92 -12.63
N LYS A 319 10.90 11.31 -12.37
CA LYS A 319 10.58 12.65 -11.83
C LYS A 319 11.18 12.89 -10.44
N LEU A 320 11.13 11.89 -9.56
CA LEU A 320 11.72 11.98 -8.21
C LEU A 320 13.24 12.13 -8.29
N ASP A 321 13.92 11.34 -9.11
CA ASP A 321 15.37 11.40 -9.29
C ASP A 321 15.81 12.74 -9.89
N GLY A 322 15.08 13.23 -10.90
CA GLY A 322 15.31 14.55 -11.49
C GLY A 322 15.18 15.67 -10.47
N LEU A 323 14.19 15.60 -9.59
CA LEU A 323 13.99 16.58 -8.52
C LEU A 323 15.10 16.54 -7.47
N VAL A 324 15.49 15.35 -7.02
CA VAL A 324 16.57 15.18 -6.02
C VAL A 324 17.90 15.70 -6.58
N ASN A 325 18.20 15.40 -7.85
CA ASN A 325 19.40 15.91 -8.52
C ASN A 325 19.38 17.43 -8.67
N ALA A 326 18.24 18.02 -9.06
CA ALA A 326 18.09 19.47 -9.15
C ALA A 326 18.22 20.16 -7.79
N SER A 327 17.72 19.53 -6.72
CA SER A 327 17.85 20.02 -5.35
C SER A 327 19.32 20.04 -4.90
N ALA A 328 20.05 18.93 -5.12
CA ALA A 328 21.47 18.84 -4.80
C ALA A 328 22.32 19.86 -5.58
N LEU A 329 22.01 20.09 -6.86
CA LEU A 329 22.67 21.12 -7.68
C LEU A 329 22.40 22.53 -7.15
N ARG A 330 21.16 22.83 -6.74
CA ARG A 330 20.80 24.13 -6.15
C ARG A 330 21.51 24.33 -4.82
N GLU A 331 21.55 23.33 -3.96
CA GLU A 331 22.25 23.38 -2.67
C GLU A 331 23.75 23.63 -2.85
N SER A 332 24.37 22.93 -3.80
CA SER A 332 25.76 23.14 -4.19
C SER A 332 25.99 24.58 -4.68
N ALA A 333 25.15 25.08 -5.60
CA ALA A 333 25.25 26.45 -6.09
C ALA A 333 25.09 27.49 -4.97
N THR A 334 24.18 27.27 -4.02
CA THR A 334 24.02 28.17 -2.87
C THR A 334 25.20 28.11 -1.92
N THR A 335 25.81 26.93 -1.74
CA THR A 335 27.01 26.74 -0.89
C THR A 335 28.21 27.43 -1.52
N THR A 336 28.41 27.30 -2.83
CA THR A 336 29.47 28.01 -3.57
C THR A 336 29.30 29.53 -3.42
N ARG A 337 28.08 30.04 -3.61
CA ARG A 337 27.81 31.48 -3.44
C ARG A 337 28.01 31.97 -2.00
N GLN A 338 27.69 31.15 -1.00
CA GLN A 338 28.02 31.44 0.39
C GLN A 338 29.53 31.44 0.64
N GLY A 339 30.26 30.49 0.07
CA GLY A 339 31.72 30.43 0.12
C GLY A 339 32.37 31.69 -0.46
N GLU A 340 31.88 32.17 -1.60
CA GLU A 340 32.32 33.45 -2.19
C GLU A 340 32.07 34.63 -1.25
N ASN A 341 30.87 34.73 -0.67
CA ASN A 341 30.53 35.81 0.26
C ASN A 341 31.40 35.77 1.54
N ILE A 342 31.69 34.57 2.07
CA ILE A 342 32.60 34.38 3.22
C ILE A 342 34.03 34.78 2.83
N GLY A 343 34.48 34.43 1.62
CA GLY A 343 35.79 34.83 1.10
C GLY A 343 35.94 36.34 1.03
N ILE A 344 34.93 37.05 0.50
CA ILE A 344 34.91 38.52 0.43
C ILE A 344 34.92 39.14 1.84
N LEU A 345 34.09 38.64 2.75
CA LEU A 345 34.04 39.13 4.13
C LEU A 345 35.37 38.91 4.86
N THR A 346 36.02 37.77 4.63
CA THR A 346 37.32 37.44 5.23
C THR A 346 38.42 38.36 4.69
N LYS A 347 38.48 38.58 3.37
CA LYS A 347 39.41 39.53 2.74
C LYS A 347 39.26 40.95 3.32
N MET A 348 38.02 41.42 3.48
CA MET A 348 37.73 42.70 4.14
C MET A 348 38.20 42.70 5.61
N THR A 349 37.86 41.67 6.38
CA THR A 349 38.24 41.58 7.80
C THR A 349 39.75 41.59 8.01
N VAL A 350 40.49 40.77 7.25
CA VAL A 350 41.96 40.71 7.31
C VAL A 350 42.59 42.06 6.98
N LEU A 351 42.01 42.80 6.04
CA LEU A 351 42.51 44.12 5.67
C LEU A 351 42.21 45.18 6.76
N TYR A 352 41.02 45.19 7.34
CA TYR A 352 40.64 46.21 8.33
C TYR A 352 41.11 45.91 9.77
N LEU A 353 41.50 44.69 10.10
CA LEU A 353 41.90 44.31 11.46
C LEU A 353 43.22 44.97 11.92
N PRO A 354 44.32 44.97 11.13
CA PRO A 354 45.55 45.70 11.49
C PRO A 354 45.31 47.21 11.60
N LEU A 355 44.47 47.78 10.74
CA LEU A 355 44.08 49.19 10.79
C LEU A 355 43.35 49.50 12.10
N SER A 356 42.38 48.68 12.47
CA SER A 356 41.61 48.85 13.70
C SER A 356 42.51 48.75 14.93
N LEU A 357 43.48 47.83 14.92
CA LEU A 357 44.47 47.68 15.98
C LEU A 357 45.38 48.91 16.09
N ALA A 358 45.91 49.41 14.97
CA ALA A 358 46.71 50.63 14.96
C ALA A 358 45.89 51.82 15.52
N THR A 359 44.66 51.99 15.04
CA THR A 359 43.73 53.03 15.51
C THR A 359 43.45 52.91 17.01
N GLY A 360 43.30 51.69 17.52
CA GLY A 360 43.14 51.42 18.96
C GLY A 360 44.37 51.80 19.79
N VAL A 361 45.58 51.42 19.34
CA VAL A 361 46.84 51.76 20.03
C VAL A 361 47.06 53.27 20.10
N PHE A 362 46.81 54.00 19.01
CA PHE A 362 46.96 55.46 18.99
C PHE A 362 45.84 56.21 19.71
N SER A 363 44.71 55.56 20.00
CA SER A 363 43.61 56.11 20.81
C SER A 363 43.84 55.96 22.32
N MET A 364 44.82 55.15 22.74
CA MET A 364 45.16 55.02 24.16
C MET A 364 45.85 56.29 24.67
N SER A 365 45.34 56.84 25.78
CA SER A 365 45.78 58.10 26.41
C SER A 365 47.15 58.03 27.10
N VAL A 366 47.99 57.05 26.77
CA VAL A 366 49.29 56.77 27.43
C VAL A 366 50.45 57.14 26.51
N ILE A 367 50.46 58.36 25.97
CA ILE A 367 51.60 58.89 25.20
C ILE A 367 52.45 59.78 26.14
N PRO A 368 53.71 59.41 26.46
CA PRO A 368 54.55 60.20 27.36
C PRO A 368 54.92 61.54 26.71
N GLY A 369 54.84 62.60 27.50
CA GLY A 369 54.86 63.98 27.04
C GLY A 369 56.23 64.50 26.61
N GLU A 370 56.30 64.91 25.35
CA GLU A 370 56.96 66.13 24.86
C GLU A 370 56.21 66.59 23.59
N ALA A 371 55.84 67.87 23.51
CA ALA A 371 54.89 68.39 22.50
C ALA A 371 55.33 68.16 21.04
N GLY A 372 56.63 68.09 20.77
CA GLY A 372 57.17 67.80 19.43
C GLY A 372 56.95 66.34 18.98
N HIS A 373 57.04 65.39 19.90
CA HIS A 373 56.86 63.97 19.60
C HIS A 373 55.38 63.61 19.36
N VAL A 374 54.45 64.30 20.03
CA VAL A 374 53.00 64.12 19.82
C VAL A 374 52.58 64.59 18.43
N VAL A 375 53.07 65.74 17.97
CA VAL A 375 52.76 66.24 16.61
C VAL A 375 53.35 65.32 15.55
N ALA A 376 54.59 64.84 15.73
CA ALA A 376 55.21 63.88 14.81
C ALA A 376 54.45 62.53 14.75
N LEU A 377 53.94 62.05 15.90
CA LEU A 377 53.11 60.84 15.99
C LEU A 377 51.73 61.03 15.34
N CYS A 378 51.08 62.19 15.54
CA CYS A 378 49.83 62.49 14.86
C CYS A 378 50.00 62.61 13.34
N VAL A 379 51.07 63.27 12.89
CA VAL A 379 51.38 63.39 11.45
C VAL A 379 51.71 62.03 10.85
N SER A 380 52.50 61.18 11.53
CA SER A 380 52.81 59.84 11.04
C SER A 380 51.56 58.95 11.01
N TYR A 381 50.67 59.05 12.00
CA TYR A 381 49.41 58.33 12.02
C TYR A 381 48.46 58.78 10.89
N VAL A 382 48.30 60.09 10.66
CA VAL A 382 47.49 60.62 9.54
C VAL A 382 48.08 60.22 8.20
N LEU A 383 49.41 60.17 8.07
CA LEU A 383 50.09 59.76 6.84
C LEU A 383 49.91 58.25 6.61
N LEU A 384 49.97 57.43 7.67
CA LEU A 384 49.71 56.00 7.60
C LEU A 384 48.24 55.71 7.26
N LEU A 385 47.29 56.45 7.86
CA LEU A 385 45.87 56.39 7.53
C LEU A 385 45.60 56.78 6.08
N THR A 386 46.18 57.87 5.59
CA THR A 386 45.96 58.35 4.21
C THR A 386 46.57 57.40 3.18
N VAL A 387 47.77 56.87 3.42
CA VAL A 387 48.37 55.82 2.57
C VAL A 387 47.49 54.57 2.58
N PHE A 388 46.96 54.17 3.74
CA PHE A 388 46.07 53.02 3.85
C PHE A 388 44.75 53.26 3.10
N LEU A 389 44.15 54.44 3.22
CA LEU A 389 42.89 54.81 2.54
C LEU A 389 43.07 54.89 1.02
N ILE A 390 44.22 55.38 0.55
CA ILE A 390 44.57 55.37 -0.87
C ILE A 390 44.76 53.92 -1.35
N ALA A 391 45.47 53.09 -0.59
CA ALA A 391 45.66 51.68 -0.91
C ALA A 391 44.32 50.93 -0.97
N THR A 392 43.39 51.16 -0.05
CA THR A 392 42.06 50.54 -0.08
C THR A 392 41.20 51.03 -1.24
N VAL A 393 41.25 52.31 -1.59
CA VAL A 393 40.51 52.85 -2.74
C VAL A 393 41.08 52.34 -4.07
N VAL A 394 42.41 52.17 -4.16
CA VAL A 394 43.08 51.58 -5.33
C VAL A 394 42.74 50.10 -5.46
N GLU A 395 42.79 49.34 -4.36
CA GLU A 395 42.37 47.93 -4.30
C GLU A 395 40.89 47.75 -4.66
N ALA A 396 40.01 48.62 -4.17
CA ALA A 396 38.58 48.60 -4.50
C ALA A 396 38.30 48.90 -5.99
N ARG A 397 39.16 49.70 -6.65
CA ARG A 397 39.07 49.97 -8.09
C ARG A 397 39.73 48.91 -8.97
N HIS A 398 40.67 48.13 -8.43
CA HIS A 398 41.41 47.10 -9.16
C HIS A 398 41.45 45.78 -8.37
N PRO A 399 40.37 44.96 -8.42
CA PRO A 399 40.29 43.70 -7.67
C PRO A 399 41.34 42.65 -8.05
N ARG A 400 42.12 42.88 -9.11
CA ARG A 400 43.25 42.01 -9.51
C ARG A 400 44.43 42.09 -8.53
N VAL A 401 44.58 43.18 -7.77
CA VAL A 401 45.72 43.36 -6.84
C VAL A 401 45.51 42.52 -5.57
N LEU A 402 44.28 42.45 -5.05
CA LEU A 402 43.86 41.49 -4.02
C LEU A 402 44.21 40.03 -4.34
N ASN A 403 44.05 39.58 -5.58
CA ASN A 403 44.41 38.20 -5.95
C ASN A 403 45.93 37.95 -6.01
N PHE A 404 46.71 38.99 -6.30
CA PHE A 404 48.17 38.94 -6.27
C PHE A 404 48.72 38.97 -4.84
N VAL A 405 48.12 39.77 -3.95
CA VAL A 405 48.52 39.92 -2.54
C VAL A 405 48.17 38.68 -1.70
N PHE A 406 47.01 38.06 -1.98
CA PHE A 406 46.55 36.88 -1.22
C PHE A 406 46.83 35.53 -1.89
N GLY A 407 47.54 35.52 -3.03
CA GLY A 407 48.09 34.30 -3.61
C GLY A 407 47.05 33.30 -4.11
N GLU A 408 46.23 33.69 -5.10
CA GLU A 408 45.71 32.69 -6.04
C GLU A 408 46.68 32.59 -7.22
N GLY A 409 47.72 31.79 -7.02
CA GLY A 409 48.58 31.34 -8.12
C GLY A 409 47.77 30.43 -9.04
N ASN A 410 47.82 30.73 -10.33
CA ASN A 410 47.35 29.92 -11.46
C ASN A 410 47.25 28.41 -11.12
N GLN A 411 46.04 27.87 -11.20
CA GLN A 411 45.85 26.47 -11.59
C GLN A 411 45.01 26.47 -12.87
N GLU A 412 45.70 26.18 -13.97
CA GLU A 412 45.11 25.62 -15.20
C GLU A 412 44.44 24.28 -14.93
#